data_AF-A7NIX7-F1
#
_entry.id   AF-A7NIX7-F1
#
_cell.length_a   1.000
_cell.length_b   1.000
_cell.length_c   1.000
_cell.angle_alpha   90.00
_cell.angle_beta   90.00
_cell.angle_gamma   90.00
#
_symmetry.space_group_name_H-M   'P 1'
#
loop_
_entity.id
_entity.type
_entity.pdbx_description
1 polymer ?
#
loop_
_entity_poly.entity_id
_entity_poly.type
_entity_poly.pdbx_seq_one_letter_code
_entity_poly.pdbx_strand_id
1 'polypeptide(L)'
;MPDDQTVSPPSLIIAGEEVQLLTERALFWQRTATLIIADPHIGKASAFRAAAVAVPEDTTHADLDRLSRLIARCNAQKVVILGDLLHARSGRTTATLAAVSAWRARHASLDLILVRGNHDVRAGDPPSAWDIACLDEPWQMPPFILRHHPAAHPDGYALAGHLHPAARLIGAGRQRATLPCFWFGAQVGVLPAFGSFTGATLIAPERDDQVFVIAGDDVVAVSGALRGTESAQRAGRR
;
A
#
# COMPACT_ATOMS: atom_id res chain seq x y z
N MET A 1 -26.23 23.18 -6.69
CA MET A 1 -24.84 22.72 -6.53
C MET A 1 -24.68 22.34 -5.08
N PRO A 2 -24.57 21.05 -4.70
CA PRO A 2 -24.13 20.74 -3.36
C PRO A 2 -22.64 21.08 -3.25
N ASP A 3 -22.29 21.72 -2.13
CA ASP A 3 -20.93 22.02 -1.70
C ASP A 3 -20.02 20.78 -1.84
N ASP A 4 -19.00 20.86 -2.67
CA ASP A 4 -17.87 19.93 -2.69
C ASP A 4 -16.97 20.27 -1.49
N GLN A 5 -17.42 19.93 -0.29
CA GLN A 5 -16.54 19.91 0.88
C GLN A 5 -15.54 18.79 0.66
N THR A 6 -14.43 19.13 0.03
CA THR A 6 -13.23 18.31 -0.01
C THR A 6 -12.76 18.11 1.43
N VAL A 7 -13.21 17.00 2.04
CA VAL A 7 -12.74 16.57 3.35
C VAL A 7 -11.23 16.38 3.22
N SER A 8 -10.47 17.19 3.94
CA SER A 8 -9.01 17.07 3.95
C SER A 8 -8.64 15.69 4.52
N PRO A 9 -7.70 14.96 3.89
CA PRO A 9 -7.33 13.63 4.37
C PRO A 9 -6.82 13.71 5.82
N PRO A 10 -7.14 12.71 6.67
CA PRO A 10 -6.71 12.73 8.05
C PRO A 10 -5.18 12.72 8.12
N SER A 11 -4.65 13.59 8.98
CA SER A 11 -3.22 13.72 9.25
C SER A 11 -2.90 13.17 10.63
N LEU A 12 -1.75 12.51 10.76
CA LEU A 12 -1.28 11.86 11.98
C LEU A 12 0.17 12.23 12.25
N ILE A 13 0.55 12.22 13.53
CA ILE A 13 1.93 12.31 13.94
C ILE A 13 2.45 10.91 14.26
N ILE A 14 3.41 10.43 13.48
CA ILE A 14 4.07 9.13 13.68
C ILE A 14 5.56 9.39 13.83
N ALA A 15 6.13 8.95 14.95
CA ALA A 15 7.55 9.16 15.27
C ALA A 15 8.02 10.63 15.13
N GLY A 16 7.14 11.59 15.44
CA GLY A 16 7.41 13.02 15.33
C GLY A 16 7.21 13.63 13.94
N GLU A 17 6.76 12.84 12.95
CA GLU A 17 6.53 13.29 11.58
C GLU A 17 5.04 13.37 11.24
N GLU A 18 4.64 14.42 10.54
CA GLU A 18 3.29 14.56 10.01
C GLU A 18 3.13 13.76 8.72
N VAL A 19 2.15 12.85 8.73
CA VAL A 19 1.79 12.00 7.61
C VAL A 19 0.30 12.11 7.32
N GLN A 20 -0.07 12.13 6.03
CA GLN A 20 -1.47 12.13 5.59
C GLN A 20 -1.85 10.74 5.09
N LEU A 21 -3.01 10.25 5.50
CA LEU A 21 -3.56 8.99 5.02
C LEU A 21 -4.51 9.28 3.85
N LEU A 22 -4.18 8.76 2.68
CA LEU A 22 -4.93 9.01 1.45
C LEU A 22 -5.89 7.85 1.14
N THR A 23 -7.07 8.19 0.66
CA THR A 23 -8.15 7.25 0.30
C THR A 23 -7.72 6.28 -0.80
N GLU A 24 -6.76 6.69 -1.63
CA GLU A 24 -6.16 5.87 -2.67
C GLU A 24 -5.15 4.84 -2.17
N ARG A 25 -5.12 4.57 -0.85
CA ARG A 25 -4.25 3.56 -0.21
C ARG A 25 -2.77 3.94 -0.24
N ALA A 26 -2.51 5.21 0.04
CA ALA A 26 -1.16 5.75 0.11
C ALA A 26 -0.98 6.60 1.37
N LEU A 27 0.25 6.68 1.86
CA LEU A 27 0.64 7.57 2.95
C LEU A 27 1.52 8.68 2.37
N PHE A 28 1.18 9.93 2.60
CA PHE A 28 1.99 11.06 2.16
C PHE A 28 2.76 11.67 3.34
N TRP A 29 4.08 11.61 3.27
CA TRP A 29 4.97 12.22 4.24
C TRP A 29 5.37 13.63 3.78
N GLN A 30 4.74 14.62 4.41
CA GLN A 30 4.75 16.01 3.93
C GLN A 30 6.16 16.62 3.91
N ARG A 31 6.91 16.46 5.01
CA ARG A 31 8.23 17.10 5.20
C ARG A 31 9.20 16.78 4.05
N THR A 32 9.11 15.59 3.48
CA THR A 32 10.02 15.11 2.42
C THR A 32 9.35 15.04 1.06
N ALA A 33 8.10 15.49 0.93
CA ALA A 33 7.25 15.34 -0.25
C ALA A 33 7.27 13.89 -0.80
N THR A 34 7.22 12.91 0.10
CA THR A 34 7.33 11.49 -0.25
C THR A 34 5.98 10.80 -0.16
N LEU A 35 5.56 10.18 -1.25
CA LEU A 35 4.41 9.28 -1.27
C LEU A 35 4.88 7.84 -1.01
N ILE A 36 4.28 7.17 -0.04
CA ILE A 36 4.60 5.78 0.34
C ILE A 36 3.40 4.90 -0.01
N ILE A 37 3.64 3.86 -0.80
CA ILE A 37 2.63 2.87 -1.19
C ILE A 37 3.16 1.46 -0.92
N ALA A 38 2.26 0.50 -0.74
CA ALA A 38 2.61 -0.90 -0.50
C ALA A 38 1.90 -1.82 -1.50
N ASP A 39 2.53 -2.93 -1.85
CA ASP A 39 1.95 -4.03 -2.64
C ASP A 39 1.14 -3.59 -3.89
N PRO A 40 1.71 -2.80 -4.83
CA PRO A 40 0.98 -2.39 -6.03
C PRO A 40 0.55 -3.57 -6.91
N HIS A 41 1.37 -4.64 -6.97
CA HIS A 41 1.14 -5.83 -7.79
C HIS A 41 0.68 -5.54 -9.22
N ILE A 42 1.36 -4.59 -9.87
CA ILE A 42 1.04 -4.18 -11.23
C ILE A 42 1.11 -5.39 -12.17
N GLY A 43 0.12 -5.51 -13.06
CA GLY A 43 0.00 -6.64 -13.99
C GLY A 43 -0.71 -7.88 -13.44
N LYS A 44 -1.18 -7.90 -12.19
CA LYS A 44 -1.87 -9.06 -11.62
C LYS A 44 -3.11 -9.45 -12.42
N ALA A 45 -4.01 -8.53 -12.74
CA ALA A 45 -5.18 -8.88 -13.54
C ALA A 45 -4.78 -9.37 -14.94
N SER A 46 -3.76 -8.77 -15.57
CA SER A 46 -3.25 -9.24 -16.86
C SER A 46 -2.78 -10.70 -16.80
N ALA A 47 -2.12 -11.10 -15.71
CA ALA A 47 -1.72 -12.50 -15.48
C ALA A 47 -2.92 -13.44 -15.31
N PHE A 48 -3.94 -13.04 -14.53
CA PHE A 48 -5.17 -13.83 -14.38
C PHE A 48 -5.95 -13.94 -15.70
N ARG A 49 -5.98 -12.87 -16.49
CA ARG A 49 -6.60 -12.87 -17.83
C ARG A 49 -5.86 -13.79 -18.79
N ALA A 50 -4.53 -13.78 -18.76
CA ALA A 50 -3.72 -14.73 -19.54
C ALA A 50 -4.00 -16.19 -19.13
N ALA A 51 -4.43 -16.42 -17.88
CA ALA A 51 -4.92 -17.71 -17.39
C ALA A 51 -6.44 -17.94 -17.60
N ALA A 52 -7.07 -17.18 -18.51
CA ALA A 52 -8.50 -17.26 -18.86
C ALA A 52 -9.48 -17.03 -17.69
N VAL A 53 -9.04 -16.36 -16.62
CA VAL A 53 -9.92 -15.92 -15.53
C VAL A 53 -10.54 -14.58 -15.89
N ALA A 54 -11.86 -14.48 -15.79
CA ALA A 54 -12.58 -13.22 -15.99
C ALA A 54 -12.15 -12.21 -14.92
N VAL A 55 -11.55 -11.10 -15.35
CA VAL A 55 -11.09 -10.00 -14.50
C VAL A 55 -11.43 -8.67 -15.16
N PRO A 56 -11.63 -7.59 -14.38
CA PRO A 56 -11.88 -6.27 -14.94
C PRO A 56 -10.82 -5.86 -15.96
N GLU A 57 -11.24 -5.18 -17.02
CA GLU A 57 -10.35 -4.60 -18.02
C GLU A 57 -9.50 -3.46 -17.41
N ASP A 58 -8.29 -3.26 -17.93
CA ASP A 58 -7.42 -2.10 -17.66
C ASP A 58 -7.00 -1.75 -16.21
N THR A 59 -7.10 -2.67 -15.25
CA THR A 59 -6.62 -2.45 -13.86
C THR A 59 -5.19 -1.91 -13.75
N THR A 60 -4.27 -2.32 -14.64
CA THR A 60 -2.88 -1.80 -14.65
C THR A 60 -2.82 -0.31 -14.98
N HIS A 61 -3.58 0.14 -16.00
CA HIS A 61 -3.64 1.56 -16.35
C HIS A 61 -4.35 2.35 -15.25
N ALA A 62 -5.44 1.83 -14.71
CA ALA A 62 -6.16 2.48 -13.61
C ALA A 62 -5.29 2.68 -12.35
N ASP A 63 -4.48 1.68 -11.97
CA ASP A 63 -3.55 1.80 -10.84
C ASP A 63 -2.44 2.83 -11.10
N LEU A 64 -1.87 2.85 -12.31
CA LEU A 64 -0.85 3.83 -12.71
C LEU A 64 -1.41 5.27 -12.80
N ASP A 65 -2.62 5.43 -13.32
CA ASP A 65 -3.27 6.74 -13.42
C ASP A 65 -3.70 7.26 -12.05
N ARG A 66 -4.14 6.37 -11.14
CA ARG A 66 -4.36 6.72 -9.74
C ARG A 66 -3.06 7.19 -9.07
N LEU A 67 -1.94 6.48 -9.27
CA LEU A 67 -0.65 6.92 -8.76
C LEU A 67 -0.23 8.28 -9.33
N SER A 68 -0.44 8.50 -10.64
CA SER A 68 -0.15 9.79 -11.29
C SER A 68 -0.95 10.94 -10.67
N ARG A 69 -2.25 10.72 -10.42
CA ARG A 69 -3.12 11.70 -9.75
C ARG A 69 -2.65 12.02 -8.34
N LEU A 70 -2.22 11.00 -7.58
CA LEU A 70 -1.66 11.20 -6.25
C LEU A 70 -0.39 12.04 -6.27
N ILE A 71 0.55 11.71 -7.16
CA ILE A 71 1.80 12.45 -7.30
C ILE A 71 1.52 13.93 -7.60
N ALA A 72 0.62 14.20 -8.55
CA ALA A 72 0.24 15.56 -8.90
C ALA A 72 -0.46 16.29 -7.74
N ARG A 73 -1.44 15.66 -7.09
CA ARG A 73 -2.22 16.27 -5.99
C ARG A 73 -1.36 16.61 -4.78
N CYS A 74 -0.43 15.73 -4.43
CA CYS A 74 0.47 15.93 -3.29
C CYS A 74 1.75 16.70 -3.66
N ASN A 75 1.95 17.02 -4.94
CA ASN A 75 3.22 17.52 -5.48
C ASN A 75 4.43 16.68 -5.03
N ALA A 76 4.25 15.35 -5.00
CA ALA A 76 5.25 14.43 -4.48
C ALA A 76 6.49 14.43 -5.38
N GLN A 77 7.67 14.56 -4.77
CA GLN A 77 8.95 14.51 -5.46
C GLN A 77 9.56 13.11 -5.44
N LYS A 78 9.06 12.26 -4.53
CA LYS A 78 9.53 10.90 -4.33
C LYS A 78 8.38 9.94 -4.12
N VAL A 79 8.51 8.73 -4.66
CA VAL A 79 7.63 7.61 -4.35
C VAL A 79 8.47 6.47 -3.79
N VAL A 80 8.07 5.95 -2.64
CA VAL A 80 8.63 4.72 -2.06
C VAL A 80 7.58 3.62 -2.16
N ILE A 81 7.96 2.50 -2.76
CA ILE A 81 7.16 1.29 -2.86
C ILE A 81 7.67 0.28 -1.83
N LEU A 82 6.81 -0.12 -0.90
CA LEU A 82 7.05 -1.13 0.13
C LEU A 82 6.80 -2.55 -0.40
N GLY A 83 7.60 -2.91 -1.40
CA GLY A 83 7.64 -4.23 -2.02
C GLY A 83 6.49 -4.55 -2.97
N ASP A 84 6.67 -5.67 -3.65
CA ASP A 84 5.71 -6.33 -4.54
C ASP A 84 5.18 -5.43 -5.66
N LEU A 85 6.09 -4.70 -6.32
CA LEU A 85 5.76 -3.77 -7.40
C LEU A 85 5.07 -4.46 -8.58
N LEU A 86 5.68 -5.54 -9.09
CA LEU A 86 5.15 -6.32 -10.20
C LEU A 86 4.57 -7.63 -9.68
N HIS A 87 3.47 -8.08 -10.29
CA HIS A 87 2.88 -9.37 -9.92
C HIS A 87 3.74 -10.56 -10.39
N ALA A 88 4.75 -10.95 -9.62
CA ALA A 88 5.65 -12.08 -9.92
C ALA A 88 6.18 -12.08 -11.37
N ARG A 89 6.68 -13.23 -11.84
CA ARG A 89 7.09 -13.40 -13.25
C ARG A 89 5.90 -13.36 -14.21
N SER A 90 4.73 -13.83 -13.78
CA SER A 90 3.51 -13.90 -14.59
C SER A 90 2.92 -12.53 -14.94
N GLY A 91 3.12 -11.53 -14.09
CA GLY A 91 2.69 -10.14 -14.30
C GLY A 91 3.59 -9.33 -15.23
N ARG A 92 4.77 -9.86 -15.60
CA ARG A 92 5.70 -9.22 -16.56
C ARG A 92 5.29 -9.48 -18.01
N THR A 93 4.02 -9.23 -18.32
CA THR A 93 3.53 -9.29 -19.71
C THR A 93 4.09 -8.12 -20.51
N THR A 94 4.23 -8.27 -21.82
CA THR A 94 4.68 -7.18 -22.71
C THR A 94 3.83 -5.92 -22.55
N ALA A 95 2.51 -6.08 -22.43
CA ALA A 95 1.58 -4.96 -22.22
C ALA A 95 1.81 -4.26 -20.87
N THR A 96 1.99 -5.01 -19.79
CA THR A 96 2.29 -4.45 -18.46
C THR A 96 3.61 -3.68 -18.46
N LEU A 97 4.67 -4.28 -19.02
CA LEU A 97 5.98 -3.63 -19.08
C LEU A 97 5.94 -2.35 -19.93
N ALA A 98 5.22 -2.37 -21.05
CA ALA A 98 5.02 -1.19 -21.89
C ALA A 98 4.25 -0.08 -21.14
N ALA A 99 3.17 -0.43 -20.42
CA ALA A 99 2.39 0.53 -19.65
C ALA A 99 3.22 1.21 -18.54
N VAL A 100 4.00 0.44 -17.78
CA VAL A 100 4.87 1.00 -16.74
C VAL A 100 6.00 1.84 -17.35
N SER A 101 6.58 1.41 -18.48
CA SER A 101 7.60 2.19 -19.19
C SER A 101 7.06 3.54 -19.66
N ALA A 102 5.87 3.56 -20.26
CA ALA A 102 5.20 4.79 -20.68
C ALA A 102 4.86 5.69 -19.49
N TRP A 103 4.39 5.11 -18.37
CA TRP A 103 4.14 5.86 -17.15
C TRP A 103 5.42 6.48 -16.58
N ARG A 104 6.52 5.71 -16.51
CA ARG A 104 7.80 6.19 -15.99
C ARG A 104 8.39 7.30 -16.86
N ALA A 105 8.29 7.20 -18.18
CA ALA A 105 8.73 8.26 -19.10
C ALA A 105 8.01 9.59 -18.85
N ARG A 106 6.72 9.57 -18.47
CA ARG A 106 5.97 10.78 -18.09
C ARG A 106 6.38 11.34 -16.72
N HIS A 107 6.99 10.52 -15.87
CA HIS A 107 7.45 10.88 -14.53
C HIS A 107 8.97 10.78 -14.44
N ALA A 108 9.70 11.20 -15.49
CA ALA A 108 11.14 11.04 -15.63
C ALA A 108 11.94 11.64 -14.45
N SER A 109 11.45 12.75 -13.88
CA SER A 109 12.10 13.47 -12.78
C SER A 109 11.72 12.96 -11.37
N LEU A 110 10.83 11.97 -11.27
CA LEU A 110 10.38 11.44 -9.98
C LEU A 110 11.40 10.47 -9.40
N ASP A 111 11.81 10.70 -8.16
CA ASP A 111 12.64 9.74 -7.42
C ASP A 111 11.79 8.52 -7.06
N LEU A 112 12.10 7.36 -7.64
CA LEU A 112 11.37 6.13 -7.40
C LEU A 112 12.24 5.11 -6.67
N ILE A 113 11.81 4.71 -5.48
CA ILE A 113 12.50 3.73 -4.64
C ILE A 113 11.60 2.51 -4.48
N LEU A 114 12.17 1.32 -4.69
CA LEU A 114 11.55 0.04 -4.37
C LEU A 114 12.30 -0.59 -3.20
N VAL A 115 11.65 -0.74 -2.05
CA VAL A 115 12.11 -1.63 -0.98
C VAL A 115 11.62 -3.02 -1.32
N ARG A 116 12.51 -3.94 -1.71
CA ARG A 116 12.15 -5.23 -2.31
C ARG A 116 11.27 -6.07 -1.38
N GLY A 117 10.16 -6.56 -1.93
CA GLY A 117 9.33 -7.59 -1.33
C GLY A 117 9.69 -8.99 -1.84
N ASN A 118 8.95 -9.99 -1.38
CA ASN A 118 9.26 -11.38 -1.74
C ASN A 118 9.00 -11.68 -3.22
N HIS A 119 8.05 -11.00 -3.88
CA HIS A 119 7.85 -11.16 -5.32
C HIS A 119 8.97 -10.51 -6.13
N ASP A 120 9.52 -9.39 -5.66
CA ASP A 120 10.61 -8.68 -6.34
C ASP A 120 11.89 -9.52 -6.30
N VAL A 121 12.26 -10.04 -5.13
CA VAL A 121 13.43 -10.93 -4.97
C VAL A 121 13.33 -12.16 -5.88
N ARG A 122 12.14 -12.77 -5.99
CA ARG A 122 11.93 -13.97 -6.83
C ARG A 122 11.87 -13.67 -8.31
N ALA A 123 11.31 -12.53 -8.71
CA ALA A 123 11.17 -12.13 -10.11
C ALA A 123 12.42 -11.43 -10.66
N GLY A 124 13.32 -10.99 -9.77
CA GLY A 124 14.44 -10.09 -10.06
C GLY A 124 13.99 -8.64 -10.09
N ASP A 125 14.94 -7.72 -10.18
CA ASP A 125 14.64 -6.29 -10.24
C ASP A 125 13.82 -5.91 -11.50
N PRO A 126 13.09 -4.78 -11.46
CA PRO A 126 12.47 -4.20 -12.65
C PRO A 126 13.53 -3.84 -13.72
N PRO A 127 13.12 -3.63 -14.98
CA PRO A 127 14.03 -3.18 -16.03
C PRO A 127 14.83 -1.93 -15.62
N SER A 128 16.16 -1.95 -15.82
CA SER A 128 17.03 -0.82 -15.46
C SER A 128 16.65 0.48 -16.14
N ALA A 129 16.04 0.42 -17.32
CA ALA A 129 15.52 1.58 -18.05
C ALA A 129 14.40 2.32 -17.29
N TRP A 130 13.80 1.72 -16.26
CA TRP A 130 12.84 2.40 -15.40
C TRP A 130 13.50 3.25 -14.32
N ASP A 131 14.82 3.16 -14.15
CA ASP A 131 15.60 3.97 -13.21
C ASP A 131 14.91 4.05 -11.82
N ILE A 132 14.72 2.85 -11.24
CA ILE A 132 14.14 2.64 -9.91
C ILE A 132 15.26 2.18 -8.99
N ALA A 133 15.49 2.91 -7.90
CA ALA A 133 16.44 2.49 -6.87
C ALA A 133 15.86 1.28 -6.11
N CYS A 134 16.39 0.09 -6.38
CA CYS A 134 15.94 -1.15 -5.75
C CYS A 134 16.83 -1.48 -4.55
N LEU A 135 16.26 -1.45 -3.36
CA LEU A 135 16.93 -1.58 -2.06
C LEU A 135 16.35 -2.77 -1.29
N ASP A 136 17.16 -3.44 -0.49
CA ASP A 136 16.68 -4.49 0.39
C ASP A 136 16.07 -3.89 1.67
N GLU A 137 15.11 -4.61 2.25
CA GLU A 137 14.61 -4.27 3.58
C GLU A 137 15.54 -4.78 4.69
N PRO A 138 15.62 -4.10 5.84
CA PRO A 138 15.03 -2.79 6.12
C PRO A 138 15.83 -1.65 5.47
N TRP A 139 15.13 -0.67 4.89
CA TRP A 139 15.75 0.57 4.40
C TRP A 139 15.49 1.73 5.36
N GLN A 140 16.55 2.43 5.76
CA GLN A 140 16.42 3.52 6.73
C GLN A 140 16.18 4.84 6.02
N MET A 141 15.06 5.50 6.34
CA MET A 141 14.77 6.87 5.95
C MET A 141 14.26 7.60 7.19
N PRO A 142 15.16 7.99 8.11
CA PRO A 142 14.78 8.40 9.47
C PRO A 142 13.73 9.52 9.51
N PRO A 143 12.74 9.41 10.42
CA PRO A 143 12.66 8.44 11.51
C PRO A 143 12.01 7.10 11.11
N PHE A 144 11.66 6.91 9.84
CA PHE A 144 11.02 5.70 9.37
C PHE A 144 12.00 4.62 8.95
N ILE A 145 11.61 3.38 9.20
CA ILE A 145 12.27 2.17 8.71
C ILE A 145 11.33 1.54 7.69
N LEU A 146 11.68 1.66 6.42
CA LEU A 146 10.85 1.23 5.30
C LEU A 146 11.09 -0.24 5.03
N ARG A 147 10.02 -1.03 5.04
CA ARG A 147 10.07 -2.50 4.95
C ARG A 147 8.96 -3.01 4.05
N HIS A 148 9.12 -4.22 3.55
CA HIS A 148 8.00 -4.97 2.99
C HIS A 148 7.33 -5.79 4.10
N HIS A 149 8.10 -6.59 4.85
CA HIS A 149 7.57 -7.40 5.95
C HIS A 149 7.45 -6.60 7.26
N PRO A 150 6.27 -6.57 7.90
CA PRO A 150 6.08 -5.87 9.17
C PRO A 150 6.91 -6.49 10.28
N ALA A 151 7.86 -5.72 10.81
CA ALA A 151 8.55 -6.03 12.05
C ALA A 151 9.20 -4.76 12.60
N ALA A 152 9.19 -4.64 13.94
CA ALA A 152 9.81 -3.53 14.65
C ALA A 152 11.31 -3.45 14.40
N HIS A 153 11.86 -2.26 14.59
CA HIS A 153 13.28 -1.99 14.43
C HIS A 153 13.74 -1.02 15.53
N PRO A 154 14.91 -1.23 16.16
CA PRO A 154 15.34 -0.40 17.29
C PRO A 154 15.61 1.07 16.91
N ASP A 155 16.00 1.31 15.66
CA ASP A 155 16.47 2.64 15.22
C ASP A 155 15.35 3.57 14.69
N GLY A 156 14.09 3.13 14.68
CA GLY A 156 13.00 3.96 14.18
C GLY A 156 11.66 3.25 14.04
N TYR A 157 10.65 3.98 13.58
CA TYR A 157 9.29 3.45 13.41
C TYR A 157 9.16 2.74 12.06
N ALA A 158 8.74 1.48 12.06
CA ALA A 158 8.66 0.72 10.81
C ALA A 158 7.37 1.05 10.04
N LEU A 159 7.50 1.31 8.75
CA LEU A 159 6.37 1.35 7.81
C LEU A 159 6.50 0.16 6.86
N ALA A 160 5.45 -0.65 6.77
CA ALA A 160 5.48 -1.93 6.06
C ALA A 160 4.22 -2.17 5.20
N GLY A 161 4.31 -3.16 4.31
CA GLY A 161 3.23 -3.67 3.46
C GLY A 161 2.91 -5.12 3.78
N HIS A 162 2.85 -5.96 2.74
CA HIS A 162 2.78 -7.42 2.74
C HIS A 162 1.47 -8.04 3.27
N LEU A 163 0.95 -7.57 4.41
CA LEU A 163 -0.22 -8.19 5.03
C LEU A 163 -1.53 -7.84 4.32
N HIS A 164 -1.59 -6.71 3.63
CA HIS A 164 -2.81 -6.16 3.04
C HIS A 164 -3.93 -6.01 4.10
N PRO A 165 -3.68 -5.20 5.14
CA PRO A 165 -4.58 -5.07 6.28
C PRO A 165 -5.98 -4.61 5.87
N ALA A 166 -6.99 -5.28 6.42
CA ALA A 166 -8.38 -4.90 6.30
C ALA A 166 -9.11 -5.06 7.63
N ALA A 167 -10.05 -4.16 7.91
CA ALA A 167 -10.88 -4.21 9.09
C ALA A 167 -12.32 -4.57 8.70
N ARG A 168 -12.97 -5.36 9.56
CA ARG A 168 -14.39 -5.69 9.40
C ARG A 168 -15.24 -4.70 10.19
N LEU A 169 -16.06 -3.92 9.50
CA LEU A 169 -17.07 -3.04 10.08
C LEU A 169 -18.42 -3.76 10.17
N ILE A 170 -19.16 -3.48 11.25
CA ILE A 170 -20.54 -3.96 11.44
C ILE A 170 -21.43 -2.74 11.50
N GLY A 171 -22.24 -2.55 10.46
CA GLY A 171 -23.20 -1.45 10.35
C GLY A 171 -24.54 -1.77 11.01
N ALA A 172 -25.44 -0.78 10.98
CA ALA A 172 -26.83 -0.95 11.36
C ALA A 172 -27.49 -2.10 10.56
N GLY A 173 -28.37 -2.88 11.20
CA GLY A 173 -29.02 -4.01 10.54
C GLY A 173 -28.13 -5.23 10.28
N ARG A 174 -26.98 -5.37 10.99
CA ARG A 174 -26.04 -6.49 10.86
C ARG A 174 -25.30 -6.56 9.51
N GLN A 175 -25.29 -5.47 8.75
CA GLN A 175 -24.47 -5.38 7.54
C GLN A 175 -23.00 -5.47 7.90
N ARG A 176 -22.22 -6.19 7.09
CA ARG A 176 -20.78 -6.41 7.31
C ARG A 176 -20.03 -5.98 6.07
N ALA A 177 -19.04 -5.12 6.26
CA ALA A 177 -18.11 -4.72 5.21
C ALA A 177 -16.68 -5.01 5.68
N THR A 178 -15.89 -5.64 4.82
CA THR A 178 -14.45 -5.75 5.02
C THR A 178 -13.80 -4.71 4.13
N LEU A 179 -13.09 -3.76 4.72
CA LEU A 179 -12.52 -2.62 4.02
C LEU A 179 -11.02 -2.54 4.28
N PRO A 180 -10.21 -2.18 3.27
CA PRO A 180 -8.78 -1.91 3.46
C PRO A 180 -8.57 -0.85 4.54
N CYS A 181 -7.51 -0.98 5.33
CA CYS A 181 -7.20 -0.02 6.39
C CYS A 181 -5.71 0.24 6.52
N PHE A 182 -5.36 1.42 7.00
CA PHE A 182 -4.06 1.63 7.64
C PHE A 182 -4.13 1.12 9.07
N TRP A 183 -3.09 0.43 9.52
CA TRP A 183 -3.00 -0.12 10.87
C TRP A 183 -1.67 0.29 11.51
N PHE A 184 -1.74 1.08 12.56
CA PHE A 184 -0.57 1.63 13.26
C PHE A 184 -0.54 1.12 14.69
N GLY A 185 0.44 0.26 14.99
CA GLY A 185 0.76 -0.11 16.36
C GLY A 185 1.85 0.78 16.95
N ALA A 186 2.36 0.40 18.12
CA ALA A 186 3.34 1.20 18.87
C ALA A 186 4.67 1.43 18.12
N GLN A 187 5.12 0.47 17.31
CA GLN A 187 6.43 0.52 16.62
C GLN A 187 6.35 0.23 15.11
N VAL A 188 5.19 -0.24 14.63
CA VAL A 188 5.02 -0.70 13.24
C VAL A 188 3.69 -0.19 12.71
N GLY A 189 3.73 0.46 11.55
CA GLY A 189 2.60 0.80 10.72
C GLY A 189 2.54 -0.09 9.49
N VAL A 190 1.35 -0.58 9.17
CA VAL A 190 1.10 -1.41 8.00
C VAL A 190 0.14 -0.68 7.07
N LEU A 191 0.58 -0.47 5.83
CA LEU A 191 -0.19 0.20 4.78
C LEU A 191 -1.10 -0.82 4.09
N PRO A 192 -2.31 -0.40 3.66
CA PRO A 192 -3.15 -1.22 2.79
C PRO A 192 -2.48 -1.41 1.44
N ALA A 193 -2.74 -2.54 0.79
CA ALA A 193 -2.23 -2.80 -0.54
C ALA A 193 -2.80 -1.80 -1.56
N PHE A 194 -1.91 -1.09 -2.24
CA PHE A 194 -2.24 -0.12 -3.25
C PHE A 194 -3.01 -0.79 -4.39
N GLY A 195 -2.52 -1.93 -4.90
CA GLY A 195 -3.11 -2.62 -6.05
C GLY A 195 -4.61 -2.87 -5.91
N SER A 196 -5.36 -2.65 -6.99
CA SER A 196 -6.82 -2.79 -6.98
C SER A 196 -7.28 -4.26 -6.87
N PHE A 197 -6.42 -5.21 -7.25
CA PHE A 197 -6.75 -6.65 -7.27
C PHE A 197 -5.90 -7.45 -6.28
N THR A 198 -5.97 -7.10 -5.00
CA THR A 198 -5.17 -7.71 -3.93
C THR A 198 -6.05 -8.49 -2.95
N GLY A 199 -5.46 -9.49 -2.28
CA GLY A 199 -6.13 -10.13 -1.15
C GLY A 199 -6.23 -9.16 0.03
N ALA A 200 -7.02 -9.52 1.03
CA ALA A 200 -7.18 -8.74 2.25
C ALA A 200 -7.04 -9.64 3.47
N THR A 201 -6.31 -9.19 4.48
CA THR A 201 -6.12 -9.90 5.74
C THR A 201 -6.86 -9.18 6.85
N LEU A 202 -7.78 -9.88 7.52
CA LEU A 202 -8.46 -9.31 8.68
C LEU A 202 -7.46 -9.09 9.81
N ILE A 203 -7.30 -7.84 10.21
CA ILE A 203 -6.44 -7.49 11.33
C ILE A 203 -7.10 -7.81 12.67
N ALA A 204 -6.27 -8.04 13.68
CA ALA A 204 -6.66 -8.17 15.08
C ALA A 204 -5.84 -7.15 15.89
N PRO A 205 -6.26 -5.86 15.90
CA PRO A 205 -5.48 -4.80 16.53
C PRO A 205 -5.47 -4.97 18.05
N GLU A 206 -4.36 -4.57 18.66
CA GLU A 206 -4.23 -4.45 20.11
C GLU A 206 -4.95 -3.19 20.63
N ARG A 207 -5.06 -3.05 21.95
CA ARG A 207 -5.86 -2.01 22.60
C ARG A 207 -5.43 -0.58 22.21
N ASP A 208 -4.14 -0.38 21.99
CA ASP A 208 -3.54 0.93 21.71
C ASP A 208 -3.19 1.13 20.23
N ASP A 209 -3.55 0.17 19.38
CA ASP A 209 -3.38 0.30 17.94
C ASP A 209 -4.41 1.27 17.35
N GLN A 210 -3.96 2.07 16.38
CA GLN A 210 -4.81 2.97 15.63
C GLN A 210 -5.14 2.36 14.27
N VAL A 211 -6.42 2.26 13.94
CA VAL A 211 -6.89 1.69 12.68
C VAL A 211 -7.71 2.74 11.93
N PHE A 212 -7.35 2.96 10.66
CA PHE A 212 -8.02 3.90 9.77
C PHE A 212 -8.53 3.17 8.54
N VAL A 213 -9.85 3.04 8.43
CA VAL A 213 -10.49 2.33 7.33
C VAL A 213 -10.74 3.27 6.16
N ILE A 214 -10.51 2.77 4.95
CA ILE A 214 -10.81 3.47 3.71
C ILE A 214 -12.24 3.09 3.27
N ALA A 215 -13.16 4.05 3.34
CA ALA A 215 -14.57 3.87 3.05
C ALA A 215 -15.02 4.83 1.96
N GLY A 216 -14.99 4.38 0.71
CA GLY A 216 -15.26 5.25 -0.45
C GLY A 216 -14.17 6.32 -0.56
N ASP A 217 -14.60 7.58 -0.51
CA ASP A 217 -13.73 8.75 -0.64
C ASP A 217 -13.30 9.33 0.73
N ASP A 218 -13.46 8.56 1.81
CA ASP A 218 -13.07 8.96 3.16
C ASP A 218 -12.12 7.95 3.82
N VAL A 219 -11.27 8.47 4.72
CA VAL A 219 -10.46 7.68 5.65
C VAL A 219 -10.97 7.94 7.06
N VAL A 220 -11.47 6.89 7.72
CA VAL A 220 -12.19 6.99 8.98
C VAL A 220 -11.45 6.23 10.08
N ALA A 221 -11.15 6.92 11.19
CA ALA A 221 -10.63 6.29 12.39
C ALA A 221 -11.67 5.35 13.00
N VAL A 222 -11.28 4.11 13.29
CA VAL A 222 -12.18 3.14 13.94
C VAL A 222 -11.88 3.13 15.43
N SER A 223 -12.77 3.72 16.21
CA SER A 223 -12.74 3.66 17.68
C SER A 223 -13.68 2.55 18.16
N GLY A 224 -13.11 1.45 18.67
CA GLY A 224 -13.87 0.34 19.25
C GLY A 224 -13.24 -1.03 19.03
N ALA A 225 -13.69 -2.03 19.80
CA ALA A 225 -13.17 -3.40 19.72
C ALA A 225 -13.44 -4.01 18.33
N LEU A 226 -12.48 -3.86 17.43
CA LEU A 226 -12.38 -4.64 16.20
C LEU A 226 -12.24 -6.10 16.62
N ARG A 227 -13.33 -6.87 16.51
CA ARG A 227 -13.30 -8.29 16.87
C ARG A 227 -12.49 -9.04 15.81
N GLY A 228 -11.21 -9.28 16.10
CA GLY A 228 -10.44 -10.31 15.44
C GLY A 228 -11.15 -11.65 15.60
N THR A 229 -11.35 -12.38 14.49
CA THR A 229 -11.78 -13.78 14.57
C THR A 229 -10.60 -14.60 15.05
N GLU A 230 -10.71 -15.24 16.21
CA GLU A 230 -9.76 -16.25 16.67
C GLU A 230 -9.68 -17.40 15.64
N SER A 231 -8.59 -17.45 14.86
CA SER A 231 -8.03 -18.62 14.14
C SER A 231 -6.89 -18.09 13.24
N ALA A 232 -5.62 -18.47 13.35
CA ALA A 232 -5.04 -19.74 13.74
C ALA A 232 -3.66 -19.56 14.40
N GLN A 233 -3.54 -19.87 15.69
CA GLN A 233 -2.32 -20.34 16.31
C GLN A 233 -2.57 -21.77 16.78
N ARG A 234 -2.35 -22.74 15.88
CA ARG A 234 -2.14 -24.15 16.22
C ARG A 234 -1.55 -24.90 15.02
N ALA A 235 -0.27 -24.65 14.77
CA ALA A 235 0.65 -25.56 14.11
C ALA A 235 2.06 -25.07 14.49
N GLY A 236 2.94 -25.79 15.16
CA GLY A 236 2.92 -27.14 15.68
C GLY A 236 4.35 -27.34 16.19
N ARG A 237 4.56 -27.23 17.50
CA ARG A 237 5.75 -27.80 18.14
C ARG A 237 5.60 -29.30 18.06
N ARG A 238 6.40 -29.95 17.22
CA ARG A 238 6.99 -31.27 17.47
C ARG A 238 8.37 -31.27 16.85
#